data_AF-A0A1X7SMH7-F1
#
_entry.id   AF-A0A1X7SMH7-F1
#
_cell.length_a   1.000
_cell.length_b   1.000
_cell.length_c   1.000
_cell.angle_alpha   90.00
_cell.angle_beta   90.00
_cell.angle_gamma   90.00
#
_symmetry.space_group_name_H-M   'P 1'
#
loop_
_entity.id
_entity.type
_entity.pdbx_description
1 polymer ?
#
loop_
_entity_poly.entity_id
_entity_poly.type
_entity_poly.pdbx_seq_one_letter_code
_entity_poly.pdbx_strand_id
1 'polypeptide(L)' 'NGSVLEGLLLWKSNLDRHFAGLDDCMICFSIIHGSNYSLPKMICRTCKKRFHSSCLYKWFSTSNKSSCPFCRNIF' A
#
# COMPACT_ATOMS: atom_id res chain seq x y z
N ASN A 1 -19.57 25.29 -20.62
CA ASN A 1 -19.74 23.84 -20.41
C ASN A 1 -18.83 23.42 -19.28
N GLY A 2 -19.42 23.07 -18.14
CA GLY A 2 -18.71 22.83 -16.89
C GLY A 2 -19.72 22.48 -15.81
N SER A 3 -20.43 21.38 -16.01
CA SER A 3 -21.38 20.89 -15.01
C SER A 3 -20.63 20.29 -13.82
N VAL A 4 -21.26 20.28 -12.64
CA VAL A 4 -20.73 19.59 -11.45
C VAL A 4 -20.42 18.12 -11.76
N LEU A 5 -21.24 17.49 -12.58
CA LEU A 5 -21.04 16.10 -13.01
C LEU A 5 -19.72 15.92 -13.78
N GLU A 6 -19.41 16.79 -14.74
CA GLU A 6 -18.15 16.73 -15.48
C GLU A 6 -16.94 16.90 -14.54
N GLY A 7 -17.04 17.80 -13.56
CA GLY A 7 -16.02 17.96 -12.53
C GLY A 7 -15.80 16.70 -11.69
N LEU A 8 -16.88 16.03 -11.27
CA LEU A 8 -16.82 14.79 -10.51
C LEU A 8 -16.23 13.62 -11.32
N LEU A 9 -16.57 13.52 -12.61
CA LEU A 9 -16.02 12.50 -13.51
C LEU A 9 -14.51 12.68 -13.72
N LEU A 10 -14.05 13.93 -13.92
CA LEU A 10 -12.64 14.24 -14.03
C LEU A 10 -11.89 13.91 -12.73
N TRP A 11 -12.44 14.31 -11.58
CA TRP A 11 -11.88 13.99 -10.28
C TRP A 11 -11.75 12.48 -10.06
N LYS A 12 -12.80 11.72 -10.37
CA LYS A 12 -12.77 10.25 -10.30
C LYS A 12 -11.68 9.66 -11.20
N SER A 13 -11.59 10.09 -12.46
CA SER A 13 -10.55 9.61 -13.39
C SER A 13 -9.13 9.89 -12.86
N ASN A 14 -8.92 11.05 -12.23
CA ASN A 14 -7.64 11.38 -11.63
C ASN A 14 -7.32 10.50 -10.42
N LEU A 15 -8.31 10.19 -9.57
CA LEU A 15 -8.15 9.26 -8.46
C LEU A 15 -7.85 7.84 -8.96
N ASP A 16 -8.64 7.32 -9.90
CA ASP A 16 -8.44 5.98 -10.46
C ASP A 16 -7.02 5.85 -11.04
N ARG A 17 -6.52 6.89 -11.71
CA ARG A 17 -5.15 6.96 -12.23
C ARG A 17 -4.09 7.05 -11.13
N HIS A 18 -4.34 7.80 -10.07
CA HIS A 18 -3.41 7.94 -8.95
C HIS A 18 -3.15 6.60 -8.25
N PHE A 19 -4.17 5.75 -8.15
CA PHE A 19 -4.07 4.44 -7.51
C PHE A 19 -3.81 3.28 -8.48
N ALA A 20 -3.79 3.53 -9.79
CA ALA A 20 -3.53 2.50 -10.79
C ALA A 20 -2.15 1.85 -10.57
N GLY A 21 -2.13 0.51 -10.47
CA GLY A 21 -0.91 -0.27 -10.30
C GLY A 21 -0.31 -0.26 -8.89
N LEU A 22 -1.00 0.31 -7.89
CA LEU A 22 -0.63 0.14 -6.49
C LEU A 22 -1.20 -1.16 -5.93
N ASP A 23 -0.33 -2.02 -5.40
CA ASP A 23 -0.76 -3.24 -4.69
C ASP A 23 -1.08 -2.94 -3.23
N ASP A 24 -1.98 -3.74 -2.65
CA ASP A 24 -2.28 -3.72 -1.22
C ASP A 24 -1.07 -4.05 -0.35
N CYS A 25 -1.05 -3.52 0.87
CA CYS A 25 -0.16 -4.03 1.91
C CYS A 25 -0.56 -5.47 2.28
N MET A 26 0.38 -6.42 2.21
CA MET A 26 0.10 -7.83 2.56
C MET A 26 -0.03 -8.12 4.08
N ILE A 27 -0.05 -7.08 4.93
CA ILE A 27 -0.29 -7.23 6.38
C ILE A 27 -1.70 -6.74 6.73
N CYS A 28 -2.09 -5.55 6.27
CA CYS A 28 -3.39 -4.95 6.61
C CYS A 28 -4.41 -4.98 5.47
N PHE A 29 -4.05 -5.48 4.29
CA PHE A 29 -4.91 -5.60 3.10
C PHE A 29 -5.53 -4.25 2.68
N SER A 30 -4.75 -3.18 2.72
CA SER A 30 -5.19 -1.85 2.30
C SER A 30 -4.10 -1.13 1.52
N ILE A 31 -4.51 -0.34 0.52
CA ILE A 31 -3.63 0.60 -0.20
C ILE A 31 -3.29 1.80 0.69
N ILE A 32 -4.26 2.34 1.43
CA ILE A 32 -4.07 3.46 2.34
C ILE A 32 -4.08 2.92 3.78
N HIS A 33 -3.03 3.19 4.55
CA HIS A 33 -2.98 2.75 5.94
C HIS A 33 -4.03 3.50 6.78
N GLY A 34 -4.82 2.76 7.57
CA GLY A 34 -6.02 3.30 8.22
C GLY A 34 -5.81 4.42 9.25
N SER A 35 -4.60 4.62 9.78
CA SER A 35 -4.33 5.67 10.78
C SER A 35 -3.35 6.76 10.36
N ASN A 36 -2.49 6.49 9.37
CA ASN A 36 -1.43 7.42 8.97
C ASN A 36 -1.45 7.74 7.47
N TYR A 37 -2.43 7.19 6.76
CA TYR A 37 -2.71 7.44 5.34
C TYR A 37 -1.53 7.17 4.39
N SER A 38 -0.53 6.42 4.84
CA SER A 38 0.63 6.07 4.01
C SER A 38 0.28 5.00 2.97
N LEU A 39 1.06 4.98 1.90
CA LEU A 39 1.00 3.95 0.84
C LEU A 39 2.00 2.82 1.13
N PRO A 40 1.78 1.60 0.61
CA PRO A 40 2.66 0.45 0.80
C PRO A 40 3.91 0.57 -0.10
N LYS A 41 4.88 1.36 0.37
CA LYS A 41 6.11 1.68 -0.37
C LYS A 41 7.21 0.65 -0.20
N MET A 42 7.17 -0.19 0.83
CA MET A 42 8.22 -1.20 1.08
C MET A 42 7.94 -2.44 0.24
N ILE A 43 8.95 -2.92 -0.49
CA ILE A 43 8.82 -4.06 -1.41
C ILE A 43 9.80 -5.14 -1.01
N CYS A 44 9.32 -6.38 -0.81
CA CYS A 44 10.22 -7.52 -0.60
C CYS A 44 11.03 -7.79 -1.87
N ARG A 45 12.35 -7.90 -1.75
CA ARG A 45 13.23 -8.12 -2.92
C ARG A 45 12.98 -9.46 -3.60
N THR A 46 12.53 -10.47 -2.87
CA THR A 46 12.28 -11.82 -3.37
C THR A 46 10.90 -11.98 -3.99
N CYS A 47 9.82 -11.77 -3.22
CA CYS A 47 8.45 -12.03 -3.71
C CYS A 47 7.73 -10.80 -4.29
N LYS A 48 8.37 -9.63 -4.27
CA LYS A 48 7.84 -8.35 -4.79
C LYS A 48 6.55 -7.85 -4.14
N LYS A 49 6.08 -8.50 -3.07
CA LYS A 49 4.92 -8.04 -2.29
C LYS A 49 5.22 -6.74 -1.55
N ARG A 50 4.18 -5.91 -1.42
CA ARG A 50 4.25 -4.56 -0.84
C ARG A 50 3.75 -4.49 0.59
N PHE A 51 4.31 -3.55 1.35
CA PHE A 51 4.00 -3.33 2.76
C PHE A 51 4.05 -1.84 3.11
N HIS A 52 3.16 -1.38 4.00
CA HIS A 52 3.38 -0.10 4.69
C HIS A 52 4.60 -0.23 5.59
N SER A 53 5.42 0.83 5.66
CA SER A 53 6.58 0.86 6.54
C SER A 53 6.16 0.58 7.99
N SER A 54 5.09 1.21 8.48
CA SER A 54 4.58 1.00 9.85
C SER A 54 4.16 -0.45 10.12
N CYS A 55 3.43 -1.09 9.18
CA CYS A 55 3.03 -2.49 9.32
C CYS A 55 4.24 -3.42 9.36
N LEU A 56 5.21 -3.19 8.46
CA LEU A 56 6.40 -4.01 8.36
C LEU A 56 7.33 -3.86 9.58
N TYR A 57 7.53 -2.63 10.06
CA TYR A 57 8.31 -2.39 11.28
C TYR A 57 7.66 -3.06 12.48
N LYS A 58 6.34 -2.92 12.66
CA LYS A 58 5.62 -3.61 13.72
C LYS A 58 5.83 -5.12 13.64
N TRP A 59 5.73 -5.70 12.44
CA TRP A 59 5.97 -7.12 12.22
C TRP A 59 7.38 -7.57 12.64
N PHE A 60 8.42 -6.83 12.27
CA PHE A 60 9.80 -7.15 12.67
C PHE A 60 9.98 -7.07 14.19
N SER A 61 9.44 -6.03 14.82
CA SER A 61 9.51 -5.87 16.28
C SER A 61 8.77 -6.99 17.02
N THR A 62 7.60 -7.42 16.55
CA THR A 62 6.80 -8.46 17.23
C THR A 62 7.30 -9.88 16.95
N SER A 63 7.88 -10.13 15.78
CA SER A 63 8.39 -11.46 15.41
C SER A 63 9.85 -11.70 15.80
N ASN A 64 10.54 -10.63 16.22
CA ASN A 64 11.98 -10.59 16.49
C ASN A 64 12.84 -11.10 15.30
N LYS A 65 12.34 -10.89 14.07
CA LYS A 65 12.96 -11.35 12.82
C LYS A 65 12.74 -10.33 11.70
N SER A 66 13.77 -10.11 10.89
CA SER A 66 13.68 -9.25 9.69
C SER A 66 13.32 -10.05 8.43
N SER A 67 12.33 -10.94 8.54
CA SER A 67 11.88 -11.81 7.44
C SER A 67 10.55 -11.32 6.86
N CYS A 68 10.41 -11.41 5.53
CA CYS A 68 9.19 -11.08 4.82
C CYS A 68 7.98 -11.87 5.39
N PRO A 69 6.87 -11.20 5.75
CA PRO A 69 5.67 -11.87 6.26
C PRO A 69 5.07 -12.90 5.31
N PHE A 70 5.26 -12.70 3.99
CA PHE A 70 4.69 -13.55 2.95
C PHE A 70 5.60 -14.71 2.56
N CYS A 71 6.84 -14.43 2.12
CA CYS A 71 7.75 -15.45 1.58
C CYS A 71 8.82 -15.95 2.56
N ARG A 72 8.89 -15.38 3.77
CA ARG A 72 9.82 -15.76 4.86
C ARG A 72 11.32 -15.61 4.58
N ASN A 73 11.72 -15.16 3.40
CA ASN A 73 13.10 -14.73 3.14
C ASN A 73 13.46 -13.48 3.94
N ILE A 74 14.76 -13.25 4.16
CA ILE A 74 15.27 -11.98 4.71
C ILE A 74 14.75 -10.84 3.82
N PHE A 75 14.20 -9.80 4.45
CA PHE A 75 13.47 -8.74 3.76
C PHE A 75 14.37 -7.78 2.97
#